data_AF-K9VTU7-F1
#
_entry.id   AF-K9VTU7-F1
#
_cell.length_a   1.000
_cell.length_b   1.000
_cell.length_c   1.000
_cell.angle_alpha   90.00
_cell.angle_beta   90.00
_cell.angle_gamma   90.00
#
_symmetry.space_group_name_H-M   'P 1'
#
loop_
_entity.id
_entity.type
_entity.pdbx_description
1 polymer ?
#
loop_
_entity_poly.entity_id
_entity_poly.type
_entity_poly.pdbx_seq_one_letter_code
_entity_poly.pdbx_strand_id
1 'polypeptide(L)'
;MILGENSTVKRCHILSTISGLSFCLLLLNGICAPSAQAGRPVFNQTPQTINRYFGGYKTRLTTPSEVTYTYAPTKFKRLFPRFPQSNFTITFVKNKARKITLNFNGDHKSYSGGNNYNQATAAKFYNYIFGYQPPVWKELSWHVLTEGLRDYEYCLGDGVSTYFWVGGADQATFDASLHYDSRCEPPSKQ
;
A
#
# COMPACT_ATOMS: atom_id res chain seq x y z
N MET A 1 -5.19 70.44 -61.10
CA MET A 1 -3.81 69.94 -61.27
C MET A 1 -3.69 68.70 -60.37
N ILE A 2 -3.96 67.52 -60.96
CA ILE A 2 -3.06 66.32 -61.04
C ILE A 2 -2.98 65.58 -59.69
N LEU A 3 -3.82 64.54 -59.48
CA LEU A 3 -3.56 63.08 -59.65
C LEU A 3 -2.65 62.51 -58.53
N GLY A 4 -2.92 61.37 -57.89
CA GLY A 4 -3.90 60.32 -58.15
C GLY A 4 -3.91 59.18 -57.11
N GLU A 5 -4.84 58.25 -57.40
CA GLU A 5 -4.98 56.81 -57.13
C GLU A 5 -3.75 56.04 -56.54
N ASN A 6 -3.82 54.90 -55.82
CA ASN A 6 -4.75 53.77 -55.88
C ASN A 6 -4.62 52.82 -54.66
N SER A 7 -5.77 52.37 -54.15
CA SER A 7 -6.19 51.01 -53.73
C SER A 7 -5.19 49.95 -53.22
N THR A 8 -5.50 49.34 -52.06
CA THR A 8 -5.79 47.88 -51.98
C THR A 8 -6.46 47.45 -50.67
N VAL A 9 -7.55 46.69 -50.81
CA VAL A 9 -8.38 46.08 -49.77
C VAL A 9 -7.79 44.73 -49.33
N LYS A 10 -7.82 44.41 -48.03
CA LYS A 10 -7.98 43.02 -47.54
C LYS A 10 -8.91 42.97 -46.33
N ARG A 11 -10.02 42.24 -46.49
CA ARG A 11 -10.96 41.79 -45.45
C ARG A 11 -10.30 40.71 -44.60
N CYS A 12 -10.64 40.62 -43.30
CA CYS A 12 -10.78 39.33 -42.63
C CYS A 12 -11.69 39.44 -41.39
N HIS A 13 -12.73 38.60 -41.37
CA HIS A 13 -13.63 38.35 -40.24
C HIS A 13 -12.87 37.68 -39.09
N ILE A 14 -13.16 38.03 -37.83
CA ILE A 14 -13.07 37.06 -36.71
C ILE A 14 -14.30 37.22 -35.80
N LEU A 15 -15.08 36.13 -35.79
CA LEU A 15 -16.18 35.80 -34.91
C LEU A 15 -15.69 35.27 -33.55
N SER A 16 -16.58 35.39 -32.57
CA SER A 16 -16.84 34.43 -31.47
C SER A 16 -15.74 34.17 -30.44
N THR A 17 -16.01 34.56 -29.19
CA THR A 17 -15.37 33.94 -28.02
C THR A 17 -16.34 33.94 -26.84
N ILE A 18 -17.25 32.96 -26.81
CA ILE A 18 -17.94 32.55 -25.58
C ILE A 18 -17.78 31.03 -25.49
N SER A 19 -16.80 30.57 -24.71
CA SER A 19 -16.66 29.18 -24.25
C SER A 19 -15.62 29.15 -23.13
N GLY A 20 -16.05 29.00 -21.89
CA GLY A 20 -15.09 28.94 -20.78
C GLY A 20 -15.73 28.88 -19.39
N LEU A 21 -16.61 27.91 -19.13
CA LEU A 21 -17.07 27.62 -17.76
C LEU A 21 -17.52 26.16 -17.64
N SER A 22 -16.55 25.23 -17.71
CA SER A 22 -16.75 23.83 -17.29
C SER A 22 -15.41 23.13 -17.05
N PHE A 23 -14.59 23.61 -16.11
CA PHE A 23 -13.36 22.92 -15.71
C PHE A 23 -12.98 23.03 -14.23
N CYS A 24 -13.93 23.29 -13.32
CA CYS A 24 -13.62 23.50 -11.89
C CYS A 24 -14.19 22.48 -10.90
N LEU A 25 -14.74 21.34 -11.33
CA LEU A 25 -15.44 20.41 -10.41
C LEU A 25 -14.73 19.08 -10.10
N LEU A 26 -13.49 18.87 -10.52
CA LEU A 26 -12.78 17.59 -10.30
C LEU A 26 -11.69 17.59 -9.20
N LEU A 27 -11.50 18.69 -8.45
CA LEU A 27 -10.40 18.82 -7.48
C LEU A 27 -10.78 18.67 -5.99
N LEU A 28 -12.05 18.38 -5.64
CA LEU A 28 -12.51 18.45 -4.24
C LEU A 28 -12.54 17.13 -3.44
N ASN A 29 -12.08 15.99 -4.00
CA ASN A 29 -12.10 14.71 -3.26
C ASN A 29 -10.83 14.40 -2.43
N GLY A 30 -9.95 15.39 -2.19
CA GLY A 30 -8.63 15.16 -1.59
C GLY A 30 -8.41 15.60 -0.14
N ILE A 31 -9.34 16.33 0.49
CA ILE A 31 -8.98 17.18 1.66
C ILE A 31 -9.05 16.46 3.03
N CYS A 32 -9.51 15.21 3.11
CA CYS A 32 -9.46 14.41 4.35
C CYS A 32 -8.51 13.21 4.24
N ALA A 33 -7.31 13.41 3.71
CA ALA A 33 -6.22 12.48 3.97
C ALA A 33 -5.59 12.88 5.32
N PRO A 34 -5.60 12.01 6.36
CA PRO A 34 -4.85 12.30 7.58
C PRO A 34 -3.40 12.60 7.20
N SER A 35 -2.84 13.65 7.82
CA SER A 35 -1.46 14.06 7.58
C SER A 35 -0.54 12.88 7.91
N ALA A 36 -0.04 12.21 6.88
CA ALA A 36 0.99 11.19 7.02
C ALA A 36 2.29 11.91 7.37
N GLN A 37 2.52 12.12 8.66
CA GLN A 37 3.68 12.83 9.16
C GLN A 37 4.91 11.89 9.18
N ALA A 38 5.19 11.21 8.05
CA ALA A 38 6.47 10.61 7.61
C ALA A 38 6.34 9.51 6.52
N GLY A 39 5.13 9.10 6.09
CA GLY A 39 4.98 7.88 5.27
C GLY A 39 3.85 7.85 4.23
N ARG A 40 3.68 6.70 3.59
CA ARG A 40 2.58 6.38 2.67
C ARG A 40 1.36 5.95 3.48
N PRO A 41 0.21 6.65 3.38
CA PRO A 41 -1.03 6.14 3.94
C PRO A 41 -1.50 4.98 3.06
N VAL A 42 -1.40 3.73 3.53
CA VAL A 42 -1.80 2.55 2.74
C VAL A 42 -3.22 2.10 3.07
N PHE A 43 -3.56 1.97 4.36
CA PHE A 43 -4.91 1.58 4.76
C PHE A 43 -5.95 2.64 4.38
N ASN A 44 -7.17 2.17 4.07
CA ASN A 44 -8.27 3.01 3.58
C ASN A 44 -8.01 3.74 2.25
N GLN A 45 -6.93 3.42 1.54
CA GLN A 45 -6.71 3.92 0.18
C GLN A 45 -7.37 3.03 -0.87
N THR A 46 -7.64 3.65 -2.02
CA THR A 46 -8.18 2.94 -3.19
C THR A 46 -7.08 2.20 -3.92
N PRO A 47 -7.41 1.18 -4.73
CA PRO A 47 -6.40 0.46 -5.50
C PRO A 47 -5.66 1.35 -6.50
N GLN A 48 -6.30 2.42 -7.01
CA GLN A 48 -5.64 3.41 -7.88
C GLN A 48 -4.52 4.13 -7.13
N THR A 49 -4.75 4.53 -5.87
CA THR A 49 -3.72 5.15 -5.03
C THR A 49 -2.60 4.16 -4.72
N ILE A 50 -2.94 2.91 -4.36
CA ILE A 50 -1.95 1.87 -4.07
C ILE A 50 -1.04 1.57 -5.27
N ASN A 51 -1.59 1.55 -6.49
CA ASN A 51 -0.80 1.34 -7.70
C ASN A 51 0.23 2.47 -7.94
N ARG A 52 -0.01 3.69 -7.46
CA ARG A 52 0.98 4.78 -7.52
C ARG A 52 2.17 4.52 -6.60
N TYR A 53 1.98 3.77 -5.51
CA TYR A 53 3.04 3.47 -4.55
C TYR A 53 3.90 2.27 -4.96
N PHE A 54 3.28 1.22 -5.48
CA PHE A 54 3.95 -0.07 -5.71
C PHE A 54 4.04 -0.48 -7.18
N GLY A 55 3.46 0.31 -8.09
CA GLY A 55 3.35 -0.01 -9.50
C GLY A 55 2.18 -0.95 -9.80
N GLY A 56 2.20 -1.56 -11.00
CA GLY A 56 1.16 -2.51 -11.42
C GLY A 56 1.21 -3.82 -10.62
N TYR A 57 0.03 -4.35 -10.29
CA TYR A 57 -0.10 -5.68 -9.71
C TYR A 57 0.19 -6.77 -10.75
N LYS A 58 0.61 -7.95 -10.28
CA LYS A 58 0.86 -9.16 -11.08
C LYS A 58 -0.41 -9.96 -11.33
N THR A 59 -1.18 -10.18 -10.28
CA THR A 59 -2.44 -10.95 -10.34
C THR A 59 -3.52 -10.24 -9.54
N ARG A 60 -4.77 -10.52 -9.91
CA ARG A 60 -5.96 -10.04 -9.25
C ARG A 60 -6.88 -11.23 -8.99
N LEU A 61 -7.29 -11.38 -7.74
CA LEU A 61 -8.36 -12.30 -7.33
C LEU A 61 -9.57 -11.47 -6.89
N THR A 62 -10.76 -11.83 -7.35
CA THR A 62 -12.02 -11.17 -6.96
C THR A 62 -12.96 -12.20 -6.37
N THR A 63 -13.49 -11.90 -5.19
CA THR A 63 -14.57 -12.66 -4.55
C THR A 63 -15.80 -11.74 -4.39
N PRO A 64 -16.95 -12.25 -3.92
CA PRO A 64 -18.14 -11.41 -3.73
C PRO A 64 -17.94 -10.23 -2.77
N SER A 65 -17.04 -10.35 -1.79
CA SER A 65 -16.86 -9.36 -0.71
C SER A 65 -15.56 -8.56 -0.83
N GLU A 66 -14.57 -9.05 -1.58
CA GLU A 66 -13.22 -8.49 -1.60
C GLU A 66 -12.51 -8.64 -2.94
N VAL A 67 -11.48 -7.82 -3.11
CA VAL A 67 -10.55 -7.92 -4.23
C VAL A 67 -9.14 -7.94 -3.67
N THR A 68 -8.34 -8.91 -4.09
CA THR A 68 -6.94 -9.06 -3.64
C THR A 68 -6.00 -8.88 -4.83
N TYR A 69 -5.05 -7.97 -4.70
CA TYR A 69 -4.01 -7.70 -5.69
C TYR A 69 -2.65 -8.20 -5.20
N THR A 70 -1.93 -8.93 -6.04
CA THR A 70 -0.59 -9.43 -5.73
C THR A 70 0.48 -8.54 -6.36
N TYR A 71 1.47 -8.15 -5.57
CA TYR A 71 2.60 -7.31 -5.97
C TYR A 71 3.90 -8.06 -5.75
N ALA A 72 4.77 -8.10 -6.76
CA ALA A 72 6.10 -8.72 -6.66
C ALA A 72 7.19 -7.85 -7.30
N PRO A 73 7.34 -6.57 -6.88
CA PRO A 73 8.33 -5.69 -7.47
C PRO A 73 9.76 -6.14 -7.14
N THR A 74 10.69 -5.96 -8.08
CA THR A 74 12.10 -6.40 -7.92
C THR A 74 12.75 -5.84 -6.65
N LYS A 75 12.44 -4.60 -6.27
CA LYS A 75 12.95 -3.97 -5.04
C LYS A 75 12.48 -4.69 -3.77
N PHE A 76 11.27 -5.25 -3.77
CA PHE A 76 10.73 -6.00 -2.63
C PHE A 76 11.48 -7.30 -2.40
N LYS A 77 11.72 -8.06 -3.47
CA LYS A 77 12.44 -9.35 -3.40
C LYS A 77 13.84 -9.21 -2.79
N ARG A 78 14.50 -8.06 -3.01
CA ARG A 78 15.82 -7.77 -2.42
C ARG A 78 15.80 -7.60 -0.90
N LEU A 79 14.64 -7.32 -0.28
CA LEU A 79 14.52 -7.22 1.17
C LEU A 79 14.62 -8.59 1.86
N PHE A 80 14.23 -9.63 1.12
CA PHE A 80 14.16 -11.00 1.61
C PHE A 80 14.98 -11.90 0.68
N PRO A 81 16.32 -11.79 0.66
CA PRO A 81 17.17 -12.58 -0.25
C PRO A 81 17.05 -14.09 -0.03
N ARG A 82 16.69 -14.50 1.19
CA ARG A 82 16.37 -15.90 1.51
C ARG A 82 15.05 -16.37 0.89
N PHE A 83 14.19 -15.46 0.45
CA PHE A 83 12.87 -15.73 -0.12
C PHE A 83 12.74 -15.02 -1.49
N PRO A 84 13.46 -15.47 -2.52
CA PRO A 84 13.50 -14.79 -3.83
C PRO A 84 12.15 -14.80 -4.57
N GLN A 85 11.26 -15.70 -4.17
CA GLN A 85 9.88 -15.79 -4.68
C GLN A 85 8.89 -14.99 -3.83
N SER A 86 9.35 -14.32 -2.77
CA SER A 86 8.47 -13.51 -1.91
C SER A 86 7.73 -12.44 -2.70
N ASN A 87 6.49 -12.24 -2.30
CA ASN A 87 5.61 -11.21 -2.82
C ASN A 87 4.75 -10.67 -1.66
N PHE A 88 3.91 -9.68 -1.94
CA PHE A 88 2.88 -9.30 -0.99
C PHE A 88 1.55 -9.10 -1.70
N THR A 89 0.46 -9.28 -0.97
CA THR A 89 -0.88 -9.00 -1.44
C THR A 89 -1.49 -7.84 -0.66
N ILE A 90 -2.42 -7.12 -1.30
CA ILE A 90 -3.27 -6.13 -0.64
C ILE A 90 -4.72 -6.52 -0.92
N THR A 91 -5.48 -6.73 0.15
CA THR A 91 -6.91 -7.04 0.11
C THR A 91 -7.72 -5.77 0.31
N PHE A 92 -8.69 -5.56 -0.57
CA PHE A 92 -9.58 -4.41 -0.61
C PHE A 92 -11.01 -4.86 -0.31
N VAL A 93 -11.63 -4.20 0.67
CA VAL A 93 -13.06 -4.37 1.00
C VAL A 93 -13.75 -3.04 0.73
N LYS A 94 -14.84 -3.06 -0.04
CA LYS A 94 -15.54 -1.83 -0.49
C LYS A 94 -14.57 -0.81 -1.11
N ASN A 95 -13.67 -1.28 -1.98
CA ASN A 95 -12.66 -0.47 -2.68
C ASN A 95 -11.64 0.24 -1.76
N LYS A 96 -11.39 -0.29 -0.56
CA LYS A 96 -10.49 0.28 0.45
C LYS A 96 -9.53 -0.78 0.96
N ALA A 97 -8.23 -0.50 0.96
CA ALA A 97 -7.21 -1.41 1.47
C ALA A 97 -7.44 -1.70 2.96
N ARG A 98 -7.49 -2.98 3.33
CA ARG A 98 -7.75 -3.45 4.71
C ARG A 98 -6.64 -4.31 5.29
N LYS A 99 -6.09 -5.20 4.47
CA LYS A 99 -5.07 -6.16 4.89
C LYS A 99 -3.96 -6.20 3.85
N ILE A 100 -2.73 -6.32 4.32
CA ILE A 100 -1.55 -6.52 3.49
C ILE A 100 -0.89 -7.80 3.98
N THR A 101 -0.60 -8.75 3.10
CA THR A 101 0.04 -10.02 3.49
C THR A 101 1.37 -10.16 2.77
N LEU A 102 2.46 -10.35 3.52
CA LEU A 102 3.74 -10.85 3.03
C LEU A 102 3.62 -12.36 2.83
N ASN A 103 3.84 -12.82 1.61
CA ASN A 103 3.93 -14.24 1.30
C ASN A 103 5.40 -14.57 1.02
N PHE A 104 5.99 -15.44 1.82
CA PHE A 104 7.40 -15.82 1.63
C PHE A 104 7.60 -16.70 0.39
N ASN A 105 6.62 -17.52 0.04
CA ASN A 105 6.65 -18.46 -1.10
C ASN A 105 7.97 -19.27 -1.18
N GLY A 106 8.51 -19.66 -0.03
CA GLY A 106 9.78 -20.39 0.06
C GLY A 106 9.57 -21.86 0.37
N ASP A 107 10.51 -22.70 -0.04
CA ASP A 107 10.65 -24.02 0.57
C ASP A 107 11.26 -23.85 1.97
N HIS A 108 10.40 -23.81 2.99
CA HIS A 108 10.81 -23.62 4.38
C HIS A 108 11.74 -24.75 4.88
N LYS A 109 11.69 -25.94 4.26
CA LYS A 109 12.58 -27.08 4.59
C LYS A 109 14.05 -26.81 4.28
N SER A 110 14.32 -25.97 3.28
CA SER A 110 15.68 -25.59 2.88
C SER A 110 16.32 -24.56 3.82
N TYR A 111 15.59 -24.07 4.82
CA TYR A 111 16.02 -23.02 5.72
C TYR A 111 15.98 -23.49 7.18
N SER A 112 16.97 -24.27 7.57
CA SER A 112 17.22 -24.52 8.99
C SER A 112 17.53 -23.19 9.70
N GLY A 113 16.82 -22.89 10.79
CA GLY A 113 17.09 -21.71 11.62
C GLY A 113 15.89 -20.87 12.03
N GLY A 114 14.85 -21.52 12.56
CA GLY A 114 13.79 -20.87 13.34
C GLY A 114 12.92 -19.85 12.61
N ASN A 115 12.07 -19.18 13.38
CA ASN A 115 11.05 -18.28 12.89
C ASN A 115 11.63 -17.18 11.97
N ASN A 116 11.29 -17.23 10.67
CA ASN A 116 11.77 -16.30 9.65
C ASN A 116 11.09 -14.92 9.66
N TYR A 117 10.10 -14.72 10.53
CA TYR A 117 9.45 -13.42 10.75
C TYR A 117 9.64 -12.98 12.21
N ASN A 118 10.55 -12.03 12.41
CA ASN A 118 10.84 -11.41 13.71
C ASN A 118 10.75 -9.87 13.58
N GLN A 119 11.03 -9.14 14.66
CA GLN A 119 11.01 -7.67 14.66
C GLN A 119 11.80 -7.05 13.50
N ALA A 120 12.98 -7.57 13.17
CA ALA A 120 13.80 -7.02 12.09
C ALA A 120 13.18 -7.29 10.70
N THR A 121 12.64 -8.48 10.48
CA THR A 121 11.91 -8.81 9.24
C THR A 121 10.63 -7.97 9.12
N ALA A 122 9.88 -7.81 10.21
CA ALA A 122 8.68 -7.00 10.26
C ALA A 122 8.98 -5.53 9.98
N ALA A 123 10.05 -4.97 10.56
CA ALA A 123 10.49 -3.60 10.29
C ALA A 123 10.85 -3.37 8.81
N LYS A 124 11.52 -4.33 8.17
CA LYS A 124 11.79 -4.28 6.72
C LYS A 124 10.50 -4.25 5.91
N PHE A 125 9.55 -5.12 6.24
CA PHE A 125 8.27 -5.19 5.54
C PHE A 125 7.46 -3.91 5.74
N TYR A 126 7.31 -3.47 7.00
CA TYR A 126 6.64 -2.24 7.37
C TYR A 126 7.23 -1.04 6.64
N ASN A 127 8.55 -0.85 6.69
CA ASN A 127 9.21 0.26 6.01
C ASN A 127 9.02 0.18 4.49
N TYR A 128 9.05 -1.01 3.90
CA TYR A 128 8.74 -1.14 2.49
C TYR A 128 7.32 -0.70 2.12
N ILE A 129 6.35 -0.94 3.01
CA ILE A 129 4.94 -0.58 2.79
C ILE A 129 4.69 0.90 3.09
N PHE A 130 5.13 1.40 4.25
CA PHE A 130 4.80 2.72 4.75
C PHE A 130 5.89 3.76 4.49
N GLY A 131 7.12 3.36 4.20
CA GLY A 131 8.22 4.27 3.84
C GLY A 131 9.00 4.85 5.03
N TYR A 132 8.77 4.35 6.24
CA TYR A 132 9.47 4.73 7.46
C TYR A 132 9.58 3.54 8.43
N GLN A 133 10.40 3.65 9.47
CA GLN A 133 10.56 2.57 10.47
C GLN A 133 9.35 2.48 11.40
N PRO A 134 8.93 1.28 11.82
CA PRO A 134 7.84 1.17 12.79
C PRO A 134 8.25 1.85 14.11
N PRO A 135 7.43 2.75 14.68
CA PRO A 135 7.76 3.44 15.92
C PRO A 135 7.80 2.53 17.15
N VAL A 136 7.12 1.39 17.13
CA VAL A 136 7.08 0.46 18.26
C VAL A 136 7.10 -1.00 17.81
N TRP A 137 7.52 -1.88 18.70
CA TRP A 137 7.30 -3.33 18.61
C TRP A 137 6.75 -3.78 19.96
N LYS A 138 5.42 -3.86 20.06
CA LYS A 138 4.72 -4.17 21.32
C LYS A 138 3.79 -5.33 21.10
N GLU A 139 3.98 -6.41 21.84
CA GLU A 139 3.08 -7.56 21.79
C GLU A 139 1.66 -7.15 22.19
N LEU A 140 0.69 -7.60 21.41
CA LEU A 140 -0.73 -7.46 21.69
C LEU A 140 -1.31 -8.76 22.23
N SER A 141 -1.00 -9.85 21.55
CA SER A 141 -1.46 -11.18 21.92
C SER A 141 -0.57 -12.26 21.32
N TRP A 142 -0.63 -13.45 21.91
CA TRP A 142 -0.12 -14.67 21.34
C TRP A 142 -0.97 -15.83 21.84
N HIS A 143 -1.19 -16.82 20.98
CA HIS A 143 -1.97 -18.01 21.34
C HIS A 143 -1.22 -19.26 20.89
N VAL A 144 -1.37 -20.33 21.68
CA VAL A 144 -1.02 -21.68 21.24
C VAL A 144 -2.26 -22.26 20.57
N LEU A 145 -2.14 -22.56 19.28
CA LEU A 145 -3.15 -23.24 18.50
C LEU A 145 -2.92 -24.76 18.57
N THR A 146 -3.69 -25.52 17.80
CA THR A 146 -3.54 -26.98 17.71
C THR A 146 -2.19 -27.37 17.08
N GLU A 147 -1.67 -28.55 17.46
CA GLU A 147 -0.49 -29.16 16.82
C GLU A 147 0.80 -28.33 16.88
N GLY A 148 0.97 -27.51 17.91
CA GLY A 148 2.19 -26.71 18.11
C GLY A 148 2.29 -25.48 17.19
N LEU A 149 1.20 -25.13 16.50
CA LEU A 149 1.05 -23.83 15.86
C LEU A 149 0.92 -22.74 16.93
N ARG A 150 1.54 -21.58 16.67
CA ARG A 150 1.41 -20.39 17.51
C ARG A 150 1.09 -19.21 16.63
N ASP A 151 0.16 -18.38 17.08
CA ASP A 151 -0.03 -17.07 16.48
C ASP A 151 0.55 -15.98 17.36
N TYR A 152 0.95 -14.89 16.71
CA TYR A 152 1.54 -13.75 17.36
C TYR A 152 0.96 -12.48 16.74
N GLU A 153 0.63 -11.52 17.59
CA GLU A 153 0.18 -10.20 17.17
C GLU A 153 1.01 -9.12 17.88
N TYR A 154 1.53 -8.16 17.11
CA TYR A 154 2.32 -7.04 17.61
C TYR A 154 1.80 -5.71 17.05
N CYS A 155 1.73 -4.68 17.89
CA CYS A 155 1.65 -3.30 17.44
C CYS A 155 2.98 -2.86 16.84
N LEU A 156 2.88 -2.26 15.66
CA LEU A 156 3.95 -1.54 14.99
C LEU A 156 3.83 -0.02 15.14
N GLY A 157 2.65 0.45 15.59
CA GLY A 157 2.31 1.85 15.84
C GLY A 157 1.63 2.53 14.66
N ASP A 158 1.21 3.79 14.83
CA ASP A 158 0.43 4.56 13.85
C ASP A 158 -0.84 3.85 13.37
N GLY A 159 -1.49 3.12 14.28
CA GLY A 159 -2.67 2.33 13.98
C GLY A 159 -2.37 1.08 13.16
N VAL A 160 -1.12 0.61 13.11
CA VAL A 160 -0.73 -0.61 12.39
C VAL A 160 -0.32 -1.70 13.38
N SER A 161 -0.86 -2.89 13.19
CA SER A 161 -0.39 -4.12 13.81
C SER A 161 0.10 -5.11 12.75
N THR A 162 0.86 -6.10 13.21
CA THR A 162 1.24 -7.26 12.42
C THR A 162 0.80 -8.55 13.10
N TYR A 163 0.40 -9.52 12.29
CA TYR A 163 -0.02 -10.84 12.73
C TYR A 163 0.63 -11.93 11.87
N PHE A 164 1.17 -12.96 12.50
CA PHE A 164 1.83 -14.07 11.82
C PHE A 164 1.72 -15.37 12.62
N TRP A 165 1.85 -16.49 11.91
CA TRP A 165 1.81 -17.83 12.48
C TRP A 165 3.15 -18.50 12.38
N VAL A 166 3.48 -19.27 13.41
CA VAL A 166 4.68 -20.10 13.46
C VAL A 166 4.25 -21.55 13.70
N GLY A 167 4.76 -22.49 12.92
CA GLY A 167 4.47 -23.90 13.14
C GLY A 167 5.31 -24.82 12.29
N GLY A 168 4.94 -26.10 12.28
CA GLY A 168 5.73 -27.15 11.63
C GLY A 168 6.96 -27.57 12.43
N ALA A 169 7.64 -28.60 11.94
CA ALA A 169 8.84 -29.15 12.58
C ALA A 169 10.01 -28.14 12.63
N ASP A 170 10.01 -27.18 11.70
CA ASP A 170 11.00 -26.12 11.56
C ASP A 170 10.61 -24.82 12.28
N GLN A 171 9.38 -24.73 12.82
CA GLN A 171 8.84 -23.52 13.44
C GLN A 171 8.98 -22.31 12.49
N ALA A 172 8.57 -22.49 11.24
CA ALA A 172 8.62 -21.46 10.20
C ALA A 172 7.37 -20.58 10.20
N THR A 173 7.53 -19.35 9.72
CA THR A 173 6.43 -18.46 9.38
C THR A 173 6.12 -18.56 7.89
N PHE A 174 4.89 -18.97 7.56
CA PHE A 174 4.40 -19.10 6.18
C PHE A 174 4.05 -17.74 5.56
N ASP A 175 3.34 -16.92 6.32
CA ASP A 175 2.94 -15.58 5.95
C ASP A 175 2.87 -14.66 7.17
N ALA A 176 2.92 -13.36 6.92
CA ALA A 176 2.71 -12.33 7.92
C ALA A 176 1.85 -11.23 7.33
N SER A 177 0.95 -10.68 8.13
CA SER A 177 0.02 -9.65 7.70
C SER A 177 0.19 -8.35 8.46
N LEU A 178 -0.20 -7.25 7.82
CA LEU A 178 -0.36 -5.93 8.40
C LEU A 178 -1.84 -5.54 8.27
N HIS A 179 -2.41 -5.02 9.35
CA HIS A 179 -3.77 -4.50 9.40
C HIS A 179 -3.83 -3.20 10.19
N TYR A 180 -4.91 -2.45 9.98
CA TYR A 180 -5.22 -1.33 10.83
C TYR A 180 -5.81 -1.83 12.15
N ASP A 181 -5.30 -1.32 13.26
CA ASP A 181 -5.75 -1.62 14.62
C ASP A 181 -5.67 -0.36 15.49
N SER A 182 -6.81 0.08 16.01
CA SER A 182 -6.90 1.28 16.85
C SER A 182 -6.13 1.15 18.16
N ARG A 183 -5.86 -0.07 18.65
CA ARG A 183 -5.01 -0.31 19.83
C ARG A 183 -3.56 0.13 19.59
N CYS A 184 -3.16 0.29 18.33
CA CYS A 184 -1.82 0.72 17.93
C CYS A 184 -1.76 2.20 17.53
N GLU A 185 -2.83 2.96 17.66
CA GLU A 185 -2.77 4.41 17.47
C GLU A 185 -1.99 5.07 18.62
N PRO A 186 -1.26 6.16 18.34
CA PRO A 186 -0.69 6.97 19.40
C PRO A 186 -1.82 7.49 20.31
N PRO A 187 -1.58 7.64 21.62
CA PRO A 187 -2.56 8.25 22.51
C PRO A 187 -2.95 9.63 21.96
N SER A 188 -4.26 9.91 21.94
CA SER A 188 -4.77 11.22 21.54
C SER A 188 -4.12 12.28 22.43
N LYS A 189 -3.50 13.29 21.81
CA LYS A 189 -2.99 14.45 22.53
C LYS A 189 -4.20 15.18 23.11
N GLN A 190 -4.46 14.98 24.40
CA GLN A 190 -5.37 15.80 25.19
C GLN A 190 -4.76 17.18 25.42
#